data_AF-A0AAE2URU7-F1
#
_entry.id   AF-A0AAE2URU7-F1
#
_cell.length_a   1.000
_cell.length_b   1.000
_cell.length_c   1.000
_cell.angle_alpha   90.00
_cell.angle_beta   90.00
_cell.angle_gamma   90.00
#
_symmetry.space_group_name_H-M   'P 1'
#
loop_
_entity.id
_entity.type
_entity.pdbx_description
1 polymer ?
#
loop_
_entity_poly.entity_id
_entity_poly.type
_entity_poly.pdbx_seq_one_letter_code
_entity_poly.pdbx_strand_id
1 'polypeptide(L)'
;MLDDADTYALFREEHNENHGAGWWVDLRRRGIRVVRLFKDSIYGSSQASYAQAKIYRDAIISVLPPATNHEQAVLLRKNNKSGISGVRHVELAEDEAWEASLLTRTEHKREKFSVREYGEEQAKAMAIALRRKWLEELPVKHLTYAEHSEEMTRQYFGEQLAPVSDVLPEVSITKTEAKARLKAINAHFDALRPPRLRVRVRSYQEGRLSVHVSDAGFPAQRKLVILNTKRLSTGETLAMAGNRIMGLITAFYNTDVAHWFMQTHSHILLDPARYDPDDGFNVLLFVPVEIAKPATVIDRPVSQ
;
A
#
# COMPACT_ATOMS: atom_id res chain seq x y z
N MET A 1 14.96 -10.48 -18.03
CA MET A 1 14.37 -9.15 -18.26
C MET A 1 14.71 -8.33 -17.05
N LEU A 2 15.56 -7.31 -17.21
CA LEU A 2 15.97 -6.42 -16.13
C LEU A 2 14.77 -5.53 -15.82
N ASP A 3 14.30 -5.51 -14.57
CA ASP A 3 13.24 -4.60 -14.13
C ASP A 3 13.84 -3.20 -14.01
N ASP A 4 13.38 -2.29 -14.86
CA ASP A 4 13.73 -0.88 -14.84
C ASP A 4 13.04 -0.17 -13.65
N ALA A 5 13.57 0.98 -13.23
CA ALA A 5 13.01 1.82 -12.18
C ALA A 5 11.54 2.16 -12.41
N ASP A 6 11.09 2.14 -13.65
CA ASP A 6 9.71 2.45 -14.03
C ASP A 6 8.77 1.23 -14.03
N THR A 7 9.29 0.00 -13.96
CA THR A 7 8.48 -1.24 -14.01
C THR A 7 8.58 -2.09 -12.75
N TYR A 8 9.64 -1.97 -11.95
CA TYR A 8 9.80 -2.80 -10.75
C TYR A 8 8.60 -2.67 -9.82
N ALA A 9 7.97 -3.81 -9.49
CA ALA A 9 6.81 -3.94 -8.62
C ALA A 9 5.55 -3.16 -9.05
N LEU A 10 5.52 -2.60 -10.26
CA LEU A 10 4.39 -1.86 -10.81
C LEU A 10 3.80 -2.62 -12.00
N PHE A 11 2.48 -2.83 -12.00
CA PHE A 11 1.80 -3.44 -13.14
C PHE A 11 0.45 -2.78 -13.40
N ARG A 12 0.13 -2.68 -14.69
CA ARG A 12 -1.12 -2.12 -15.17
C ARG A 12 -2.22 -3.18 -15.11
N GLU A 13 -3.35 -2.84 -14.50
CA GLU A 13 -4.61 -3.54 -14.67
C GLU A 13 -5.47 -2.75 -15.66
N GLU A 14 -5.82 -3.40 -16.77
CA GLU A 14 -6.74 -2.82 -17.74
C GLU A 14 -8.19 -2.95 -17.29
N HIS A 15 -9.04 -2.08 -17.86
CA HIS A 15 -10.47 -2.13 -17.62
C HIS A 15 -11.03 -3.48 -18.06
N ASN A 16 -11.81 -4.12 -17.18
CA ASN A 16 -12.60 -5.30 -17.50
C ASN A 16 -14.06 -5.09 -17.11
N GLU A 17 -14.92 -6.05 -17.42
CA GLU A 17 -16.38 -5.97 -17.19
C GLU A 17 -16.75 -5.72 -15.72
N ASN A 18 -15.89 -6.14 -14.78
CA ASN A 18 -16.16 -6.08 -13.34
C ASN A 18 -15.35 -5.00 -12.60
N HIS A 19 -14.22 -4.57 -13.15
CA HIS A 19 -13.25 -3.69 -12.51
C HIS A 19 -12.76 -2.59 -13.46
N GLY A 20 -12.78 -1.36 -12.95
CA GLY A 20 -12.11 -0.25 -13.62
C GLY A 20 -10.59 -0.39 -13.58
N ALA A 21 -9.93 0.20 -14.57
CA ALA A 21 -8.48 0.15 -14.73
C ALA A 21 -7.71 0.82 -13.56
N GLY A 22 -6.45 0.43 -13.39
CA GLY A 22 -5.59 0.97 -12.34
C GLY A 22 -4.17 0.44 -12.39
N TRP A 23 -3.36 0.86 -11.43
CA TRP A 23 -1.98 0.43 -11.27
C TRP A 23 -1.78 -0.30 -9.95
N TRP A 24 -1.26 -1.50 -10.01
CA TRP A 24 -0.91 -2.26 -8.82
C TRP A 24 0.52 -2.01 -8.40
N VAL A 25 0.71 -2.04 -7.09
CA VAL A 25 2.00 -2.24 -6.44
C VAL A 25 1.99 -3.62 -5.79
N ASP A 26 2.82 -4.55 -6.25
CA ASP A 26 3.03 -5.86 -5.62
C ASP A 26 4.53 -6.09 -5.40
N LEU A 27 4.93 -6.10 -4.13
CA LEU A 27 6.30 -6.41 -3.73
C LEU A 27 6.32 -7.14 -2.41
N ARG A 28 7.42 -7.85 -2.16
CA ARG A 28 7.64 -8.58 -0.91
C ARG A 28 8.86 -8.05 -0.17
N ARG A 29 8.66 -7.64 1.09
CA ARG A 29 9.72 -7.16 1.99
C ARG A 29 9.55 -7.76 3.38
N ARG A 30 10.64 -8.21 4.00
CA ARG A 30 10.66 -8.76 5.37
C ARG A 30 9.57 -9.83 5.63
N GLY A 31 9.29 -10.67 4.63
CA GLY A 31 8.24 -11.71 4.71
C GLY A 31 6.80 -11.19 4.66
N ILE A 32 6.59 -9.90 4.38
CA ILE A 32 5.28 -9.25 4.17
C ILE A 32 5.10 -9.03 2.67
N ARG A 33 3.95 -9.46 2.14
CA ARG A 33 3.52 -9.14 0.78
C ARG A 33 2.74 -7.82 0.84
N VAL A 34 3.23 -6.81 0.15
CA VAL A 34 2.58 -5.51 0.00
C VAL A 34 1.88 -5.52 -1.34
N VAL A 35 0.54 -5.52 -1.33
CA VAL A 35 -0.29 -5.49 -2.53
C VAL A 35 -1.28 -4.34 -2.41
N ARG A 36 -1.29 -3.41 -3.36
CA ARG A 36 -2.23 -2.29 -3.37
C ARG A 36 -2.55 -1.82 -4.79
N LEU A 37 -3.84 -1.56 -5.07
CA LEU A 37 -4.32 -1.04 -6.35
C LEU A 37 -4.62 0.46 -6.25
N PHE A 38 -4.09 1.22 -7.21
CA PHE A 38 -4.35 2.63 -7.45
C PHE A 38 -5.26 2.77 -8.67
N LYS A 39 -6.56 2.98 -8.43
CA LYS A 39 -7.58 2.99 -9.50
C LYS A 39 -7.62 4.32 -10.23
N ASP A 40 -7.79 4.29 -11.55
CA ASP A 40 -7.95 5.48 -12.39
C ASP A 40 -9.20 6.27 -11.99
N SER A 41 -10.26 5.60 -11.55
CA SER A 41 -11.46 6.27 -11.03
C SER A 41 -11.25 7.01 -9.70
N ILE A 42 -10.13 6.80 -9.01
CA ILE A 42 -9.76 7.51 -7.79
C ILE A 42 -8.79 8.66 -8.09
N TYR A 43 -7.87 8.49 -9.04
CA TYR A 43 -6.83 9.49 -9.35
C TYR A 43 -7.10 10.28 -10.64
N GLY A 44 -8.15 9.95 -11.37
CA GLY A 44 -8.64 10.68 -12.55
C GLY A 44 -8.06 10.22 -13.89
N SER A 45 -6.86 9.63 -13.90
CA SER A 45 -6.21 9.13 -15.13
C SER A 45 -5.23 8.00 -14.85
N SER A 46 -4.86 7.26 -15.90
CA SER A 46 -3.83 6.21 -15.82
C SER A 46 -2.49 6.79 -15.38
N GLN A 47 -2.10 7.97 -15.90
CA GLN A 47 -0.86 8.64 -15.56
C GLN A 47 -0.82 9.08 -14.09
N ALA A 48 -1.91 9.65 -13.57
CA ALA A 48 -2.01 10.04 -12.17
C ALA A 48 -2.00 8.82 -11.22
N SER A 49 -2.70 7.74 -11.59
CA SER A 49 -2.65 6.46 -10.86
C SER A 49 -1.24 5.88 -10.83
N TYR A 50 -0.53 5.88 -11.97
CA TYR A 50 0.85 5.40 -12.08
C TYR A 50 1.79 6.21 -11.18
N ALA A 51 1.72 7.54 -11.27
CA ALA A 51 2.53 8.44 -10.44
C ALA A 51 2.33 8.15 -8.94
N GLN A 52 1.08 7.98 -8.50
CA GLN A 52 0.82 7.65 -7.10
C GLN A 52 1.31 6.25 -6.71
N ALA A 53 1.16 5.26 -7.59
CA ALA A 53 1.67 3.91 -7.37
C ALA A 53 3.19 3.89 -7.25
N LYS A 54 3.89 4.66 -8.08
CA LYS A 54 5.35 4.84 -8.04
C LYS A 54 5.81 5.46 -6.72
N ILE A 55 5.21 6.59 -6.31
CA ILE A 55 5.53 7.23 -5.02
C ILE A 55 5.25 6.28 -3.85
N TYR A 56 4.16 5.51 -3.90
CA TYR A 56 3.84 4.50 -2.88
C TYR A 56 4.88 3.40 -2.81
N ARG A 57 5.28 2.85 -3.95
CA ARG A 57 6.34 1.84 -4.03
C ARG A 57 7.64 2.37 -3.44
N ASP A 58 8.05 3.57 -3.82
CA ASP A 58 9.31 4.16 -3.37
C ASP A 58 9.29 4.44 -1.86
N ALA A 59 8.16 4.92 -1.33
CA ALA A 59 7.96 5.07 0.11
C ALA A 59 8.09 3.72 0.85
N ILE A 60 7.50 2.64 0.31
CA ILE A 60 7.63 1.31 0.90
C ILE A 60 9.09 0.81 0.85
N ILE A 61 9.78 1.00 -0.27
CA ILE A 61 11.18 0.60 -0.42
C ILE A 61 12.05 1.37 0.58
N SER A 62 11.82 2.67 0.77
CA SER A 62 12.60 3.53 1.68
C SER A 62 12.40 3.23 3.18
N VAL A 63 11.28 2.61 3.56
CA VAL A 63 10.94 2.34 4.97
C VAL A 63 11.11 0.88 5.37
N LEU A 64 10.96 -0.04 4.40
CA LEU A 64 11.07 -1.48 4.59
C LEU A 64 12.31 -2.01 3.85
N PRO A 65 13.48 -2.04 4.50
CA PRO A 65 14.69 -2.56 3.89
C PRO A 65 14.49 -4.01 3.43
N PRO A 66 15.12 -4.43 2.31
CA PRO A 66 15.21 -5.83 1.94
C PRO A 66 15.81 -6.66 3.09
N ALA A 67 15.55 -7.96 3.10
CA ALA A 67 16.25 -8.84 4.04
C ALA A 67 17.73 -8.90 3.66
N THR A 68 18.63 -8.98 4.62
CA THR A 68 20.05 -9.19 4.31
C THR A 68 20.31 -10.67 4.02
N ASN A 69 21.42 -10.95 3.32
CA ASN A 69 21.89 -12.32 3.10
C ASN A 69 22.22 -13.05 4.42
N HIS A 70 22.69 -12.31 5.42
CA HIS A 70 22.88 -12.80 6.79
C HIS A 70 21.57 -13.23 7.45
N GLU A 71 20.55 -12.37 7.41
CA GLU A 71 19.22 -12.69 7.94
C GLU A 71 18.62 -13.94 7.28
N GLN A 72 18.81 -14.10 5.96
CA GLN A 72 18.40 -15.32 5.28
C GLN A 72 19.23 -16.56 5.66
N ALA A 73 20.55 -16.40 5.80
CA ALA A 73 21.44 -17.52 6.09
C ALA A 73 21.18 -18.13 7.48
N VAL A 74 20.64 -17.35 8.43
CA VAL A 74 20.36 -17.83 9.79
C VAL A 74 18.89 -18.16 10.03
N LEU A 75 18.01 -17.89 9.06
CA LEU A 75 16.58 -18.22 9.19
C LEU A 75 16.40 -19.73 9.40
N LEU A 76 15.85 -20.11 10.56
CA LEU A 76 15.57 -21.51 10.89
C LEU A 76 14.43 -22.05 10.02
N ARG A 77 14.67 -23.22 9.40
CA ARG A 77 13.66 -23.93 8.61
C ARG A 77 12.85 -24.85 9.52
N LYS A 78 11.57 -25.05 9.20
CA LYS A 78 10.65 -25.90 10.00
C LYS A 78 11.14 -27.35 10.18
N ASN A 79 11.96 -27.84 9.25
CA ASN A 79 12.52 -29.18 9.27
C ASN A 79 13.93 -29.26 9.90
N ASN A 80 14.42 -28.16 10.47
CA ASN A 80 15.72 -28.14 11.13
C ASN A 80 15.59 -28.74 12.54
N LYS A 81 16.32 -29.83 12.79
CA LYS A 81 16.37 -30.52 14.09
C LYS A 81 17.59 -30.12 14.95
N SER A 82 18.53 -29.35 14.41
CA SER A 82 19.78 -28.99 15.08
C SER A 82 19.67 -27.71 15.93
N GLY A 83 18.64 -26.89 15.67
CA GLY A 83 18.48 -25.56 16.28
C GLY A 83 19.32 -24.47 15.62
N ILE A 84 20.14 -24.79 14.60
CA ILE A 84 21.01 -23.83 13.90
C ILE A 84 20.83 -23.98 12.38
N SER A 85 20.48 -22.88 11.70
CA SER A 85 20.25 -22.91 10.26
C SER A 85 21.53 -23.24 9.49
N GLY A 86 21.41 -24.17 8.54
CA GLY A 86 22.54 -24.70 7.77
C GLY A 86 23.29 -25.84 8.45
N VAL A 87 22.98 -26.19 9.70
CA VAL A 87 23.54 -27.37 10.38
C VAL A 87 22.49 -28.47 10.43
N ARG A 88 22.81 -29.69 9.99
CA ARG A 88 21.89 -30.84 10.08
C ARG A 88 22.61 -32.14 10.32
N HIS A 89 21.92 -33.08 10.96
CA HIS A 89 22.33 -34.47 11.02
C HIS A 89 22.01 -35.16 9.68
N VAL A 90 22.93 -35.98 9.19
CA VAL A 90 22.82 -36.70 7.92
C VAL A 90 23.24 -38.14 8.14
N GLU A 91 22.34 -39.07 7.82
CA GLU A 91 22.64 -40.51 7.77
C GLU A 91 23.36 -40.80 6.44
N LEU A 92 24.50 -41.49 6.53
CA LEU A 92 25.29 -42.01 5.41
C LEU A 92 25.17 -43.53 5.39
N ALA A 93 25.59 -44.18 4.29
CA ALA A 93 25.40 -45.62 4.12
C ALA A 93 26.10 -46.49 5.20
N GLU A 94 27.21 -46.02 5.76
CA GLU A 94 28.02 -46.75 6.74
C GLU A 94 28.41 -45.89 7.96
N ASP A 95 27.84 -44.69 8.09
CA ASP A 95 28.21 -43.71 9.11
C ASP A 95 27.10 -42.68 9.31
N GLU A 96 27.22 -41.88 10.36
CA GLU A 96 26.40 -40.71 10.60
C GLU A 96 27.31 -39.46 10.56
N ALA A 97 26.79 -38.33 10.11
CA ALA A 97 27.59 -37.11 10.04
C ALA A 97 26.78 -35.86 10.35
N TRP A 98 27.47 -34.88 10.94
CA TRP A 98 26.97 -33.52 11.05
C TRP A 98 27.42 -32.70 9.85
N GLU A 99 26.47 -32.14 9.09
CA GLU A 99 26.72 -31.34 7.90
C GLU A 99 26.53 -29.85 8.20
N ALA A 100 27.53 -29.04 7.86
CA ALA A 100 27.42 -27.59 7.75
C ALA A 100 27.19 -27.21 6.28
N SER A 101 26.25 -26.29 6.02
CA SER A 101 25.92 -25.84 4.67
C SER A 101 25.66 -24.34 4.61
N LEU A 102 26.21 -23.65 3.60
CA LEU A 102 25.93 -22.24 3.28
C LEU A 102 25.59 -22.12 1.80
N LEU A 103 24.37 -21.65 1.51
CA LEU A 103 23.97 -21.28 0.16
C LEU A 103 24.02 -19.76 0.04
N THR A 104 24.75 -19.27 -0.94
CA THR A 104 24.81 -17.87 -1.37
C THR A 104 24.33 -17.78 -2.83
N ARG A 105 24.28 -16.56 -3.39
CA ARG A 105 23.86 -16.38 -4.80
C ARG A 105 24.85 -17.01 -5.79
N THR A 106 26.13 -17.09 -5.43
CA THR A 106 27.23 -17.52 -6.31
C THR A 106 27.81 -18.87 -5.90
N GLU A 107 27.73 -19.22 -4.62
CA GLU A 107 28.40 -20.38 -4.06
C GLU A 107 27.50 -21.19 -3.15
N HIS A 108 27.79 -22.48 -3.09
CA HIS A 108 27.13 -23.43 -2.22
C HIS A 108 28.18 -24.27 -1.51
N LYS A 109 28.48 -23.88 -0.27
CA LYS A 109 29.46 -24.56 0.59
C LYS A 109 28.76 -25.65 1.38
N ARG A 110 29.35 -26.85 1.44
CA ARG A 110 28.89 -27.97 2.26
C ARG A 110 30.09 -28.75 2.77
N GLU A 111 30.11 -29.06 4.05
CA GLU A 111 31.14 -29.88 4.69
C GLU A 111 30.48 -30.83 5.68
N LYS A 112 31.02 -32.04 5.81
CA LYS A 112 30.48 -33.09 6.69
C LYS A 112 31.53 -33.53 7.70
N PHE A 113 31.11 -33.75 8.94
CA PHE A 113 31.93 -34.23 10.04
C PHE A 113 31.39 -35.57 10.52
N SER A 114 32.20 -36.64 10.37
CA SER A 114 31.83 -38.01 10.72
C SER A 114 31.62 -38.18 12.24
N VAL A 115 30.51 -38.81 12.63
CA VAL A 115 30.23 -39.19 14.02
C VAL A 115 31.13 -40.34 14.44
N ARG A 116 31.46 -41.29 13.55
CA ARG A 116 32.40 -42.38 13.85
C ARG A 116 33.81 -41.88 14.16
N GLU A 117 34.27 -40.83 13.49
CA GLU A 117 35.63 -40.28 13.67
C GLU A 117 35.74 -39.34 14.88
N TYR A 118 34.75 -38.47 15.09
CA TYR A 118 34.83 -37.40 16.09
C TYR A 118 33.92 -37.63 17.31
N GLY A 119 32.93 -38.51 17.23
CA GLY A 119 31.84 -38.62 18.20
C GLY A 119 30.73 -37.59 17.95
N GLU A 120 29.52 -37.85 18.43
CA GLU A 120 28.32 -37.06 18.11
C GLU A 120 28.45 -35.59 18.53
N GLU A 121 28.85 -35.34 19.78
CA GLU A 121 28.96 -33.98 20.32
C GLU A 121 30.05 -33.16 19.61
N GLN A 122 31.21 -33.77 19.37
CA GLN A 122 32.35 -33.12 18.73
C GLN A 122 32.06 -32.82 17.26
N ALA A 123 31.50 -33.78 16.51
CA ALA A 123 31.11 -33.59 15.11
C ALA A 123 30.09 -32.46 14.96
N LYS A 124 29.11 -32.41 15.88
CA LYS A 124 28.14 -31.30 15.95
C LYS A 124 28.82 -29.96 16.23
N ALA A 125 29.74 -29.91 17.21
CA ALA A 125 30.46 -28.70 17.56
C ALA A 125 31.31 -28.18 16.39
N MET A 126 31.98 -29.07 15.64
CA MET A 126 32.75 -28.70 14.45
C MET A 126 31.87 -28.17 13.32
N ALA A 127 30.72 -28.79 13.07
CA ALA A 127 29.75 -28.28 12.10
C ALA A 127 29.23 -26.89 12.47
N ILE A 128 28.98 -26.63 13.76
CA ILE A 128 28.55 -25.31 14.26
C ILE A 128 29.69 -24.28 14.11
N ALA A 129 30.91 -24.62 14.49
CA ALA A 129 32.06 -23.73 14.39
C ALA A 129 32.35 -23.33 12.95
N LEU A 130 32.34 -24.31 12.02
CA LEU A 130 32.53 -24.03 10.60
C LEU A 130 31.39 -23.17 10.05
N ARG A 131 30.14 -23.43 10.47
CA ARG A 131 28.99 -22.61 10.09
C ARG A 131 29.16 -21.16 10.53
N ARG A 132 29.63 -20.91 11.77
CA ARG A 132 29.88 -19.56 12.29
C ARG A 132 30.95 -18.84 11.48
N LYS A 133 32.08 -19.50 11.22
CA LYS A 133 33.16 -18.95 10.38
C LYS A 133 32.66 -18.53 8.99
N TRP A 134 31.87 -19.37 8.33
CA TRP A 134 31.31 -19.03 7.02
C TRP A 134 30.30 -17.86 7.05
N LEU A 135 29.61 -17.65 8.18
CA LEU A 135 28.74 -16.48 8.33
C LEU A 135 29.57 -15.22 8.58
N GLU A 136 30.61 -15.27 9.42
CA GLU A 136 31.53 -14.14 9.64
C GLU A 136 32.20 -13.67 8.35
N GLU A 137 32.61 -14.61 7.50
CA GLU A 137 33.20 -14.32 6.18
C GLU A 137 32.17 -13.88 5.13
N LEU A 138 30.87 -14.04 5.38
CA LEU A 138 29.82 -13.67 4.43
C LEU A 138 29.69 -12.15 4.38
N PRO A 139 29.95 -11.47 3.25
CA PRO A 139 29.79 -10.02 3.17
C PRO A 139 28.33 -9.64 3.37
N VAL A 140 28.02 -8.75 4.33
CA VAL A 140 26.63 -8.31 4.58
C VAL A 140 26.12 -7.52 3.38
N LYS A 141 25.08 -8.04 2.71
CA LYS A 141 24.44 -7.40 1.55
C LYS A 141 22.93 -7.53 1.67
N HIS A 142 22.22 -6.49 1.25
CA HIS A 142 20.78 -6.56 1.07
C HIS A 142 20.44 -7.47 -0.12
N LEU A 143 19.43 -8.32 0.05
CA LEU A 143 18.96 -9.21 -1.01
C LEU A 143 17.86 -8.53 -1.81
N THR A 144 18.29 -7.96 -2.92
CA THR A 144 17.47 -7.27 -3.90
C THR A 144 17.65 -8.00 -5.22
N TYR A 145 16.54 -8.19 -5.93
CA TYR A 145 16.52 -8.94 -7.20
C TYR A 145 16.37 -8.01 -8.42
N ALA A 146 16.28 -6.70 -8.19
CA ALA A 146 16.12 -5.66 -9.21
C ALA A 146 17.13 -4.53 -8.95
N GLU A 147 17.69 -3.98 -10.03
CA GLU A 147 18.73 -2.94 -10.00
C GLU A 147 18.24 -1.67 -9.28
N HIS A 148 17.03 -1.20 -9.62
CA HIS A 148 16.43 -0.07 -8.93
C HIS A 148 16.25 -0.30 -7.41
N SER A 149 15.93 -1.54 -7.02
CA SER A 149 15.85 -1.91 -5.61
C SER A 149 17.24 -1.92 -4.96
N GLU A 150 18.29 -2.30 -5.67
CA GLU A 150 19.69 -2.25 -5.19
C GLU A 150 20.13 -0.81 -4.93
N GLU A 151 19.87 0.09 -5.90
CA GLU A 151 20.21 1.51 -5.81
C GLU A 151 19.53 2.20 -4.63
N MET A 152 18.20 2.08 -4.53
CA MET A 152 17.44 2.65 -3.42
C MET A 152 17.90 2.09 -2.08
N THR A 153 18.25 0.80 -2.03
CA THR A 153 18.74 0.21 -0.79
C THR A 153 20.12 0.76 -0.39
N ARG A 154 21.01 0.99 -1.36
CA ARG A 154 22.30 1.64 -1.12
C ARG A 154 22.11 3.07 -0.62
N GLN A 155 21.16 3.81 -1.20
CA GLN A 155 20.89 5.21 -0.84
C GLN A 155 20.30 5.34 0.56
N TYR A 156 19.28 4.56 0.91
CA TYR A 156 18.54 4.72 2.16
C TYR A 156 19.06 3.88 3.33
N PHE A 157 19.78 2.78 3.05
CA PHE A 157 20.20 1.81 4.07
C PHE A 157 21.68 1.42 3.98
N GLY A 158 22.50 2.15 3.22
CA GLY A 158 23.93 1.87 3.07
C GLY A 158 24.68 1.80 4.41
N GLU A 159 24.27 2.62 5.39
CA GLU A 159 24.89 2.71 6.72
C GLU A 159 24.36 1.67 7.73
N GLN A 160 23.24 0.98 7.44
CA GLN A 160 22.61 0.02 8.36
C GLN A 160 23.22 -1.39 8.32
N LEU A 161 24.35 -1.56 7.65
CA LEU A 161 25.07 -2.82 7.55
C LEU A 161 26.09 -2.94 8.68
N ALA A 162 25.62 -2.93 9.94
CA ALA A 162 26.49 -3.24 11.07
C ALA A 162 26.88 -4.74 11.01
N PRO A 163 28.17 -5.09 11.10
CA PRO A 163 28.58 -6.49 11.21
C PRO A 163 28.03 -7.05 12.52
N VAL A 164 27.27 -8.15 12.43
CA VAL A 164 26.68 -8.84 13.58
C VAL A 164 27.84 -9.44 14.39
N SER A 165 28.25 -8.75 15.43
CA SER A 165 29.22 -9.24 16.40
C SER A 165 28.51 -10.23 17.34
N ASP A 166 28.93 -11.49 17.23
CA ASP A 166 28.94 -12.54 18.25
C ASP A 166 27.70 -13.33 18.68
N VAL A 167 26.45 -12.94 18.45
CA VAL A 167 25.32 -13.82 18.84
C VAL A 167 24.19 -13.71 17.83
N LEU A 168 23.58 -14.85 17.50
CA LEU A 168 22.40 -15.08 16.64
C LEU A 168 21.72 -13.80 16.11
N PRO A 169 21.55 -13.64 14.79
CA PRO A 169 21.19 -12.36 14.19
C PRO A 169 19.87 -11.85 14.74
N GLU A 170 19.96 -10.71 15.40
CA GLU A 170 18.80 -9.89 15.71
C GLU A 170 18.20 -9.40 14.39
N VAL A 171 16.92 -9.69 14.19
CA VAL A 171 16.17 -9.16 13.06
C VAL A 171 16.11 -7.64 13.23
N SER A 172 16.81 -6.91 12.35
CA SER A 172 16.89 -5.44 12.38
C SER A 172 15.52 -4.76 12.46
N ILE A 173 14.46 -5.38 11.92
CA ILE A 173 13.06 -4.96 12.07
C ILE A 173 12.14 -6.17 12.22
N THR A 174 11.46 -6.32 13.35
CA THR A 174 10.50 -7.40 13.56
C THR A 174 9.34 -7.33 12.56
N LYS A 175 8.70 -8.47 12.26
CA LYS A 175 7.52 -8.52 11.37
C LYS A 175 6.36 -7.63 11.88
N THR A 176 6.25 -7.44 13.20
CA THR A 176 5.24 -6.58 13.83
C THR A 176 5.52 -5.11 13.52
N GLU A 177 6.76 -4.67 13.69
CA GLU A 177 7.18 -3.30 13.38
C GLU A 177 7.04 -3.00 11.88
N ALA A 178 7.46 -3.92 11.01
CA ALA A 178 7.31 -3.77 9.57
C ALA A 178 5.82 -3.65 9.14
N LYS A 179 4.91 -4.38 9.80
CA LYS A 179 3.45 -4.22 9.60
C LYS A 179 2.94 -2.86 10.07
N ALA A 180 3.44 -2.36 11.21
CA ALA A 180 3.05 -1.06 11.75
C ALA A 180 3.46 0.08 10.79
N ARG A 181 4.71 0.04 10.28
CA ARG A 181 5.21 0.99 9.27
C ARG A 181 4.38 0.94 7.98
N LEU A 182 4.11 -0.25 7.46
CA LEU A 182 3.23 -0.43 6.30
C LEU A 182 1.83 0.17 6.53
N LYS A 183 1.26 -0.01 7.73
CA LYS A 183 -0.03 0.58 8.11
C LYS A 183 0.02 2.10 8.11
N ALA A 184 1.10 2.70 8.63
CA ALA A 184 1.28 4.16 8.63
C ALA A 184 1.38 4.73 7.21
N ILE A 185 2.17 4.10 6.34
CA ILE A 185 2.25 4.48 4.91
C ILE A 185 0.88 4.34 4.24
N ASN A 186 0.16 3.25 4.52
CA ASN A 186 -1.17 3.05 3.95
C ASN A 186 -2.14 4.18 4.32
N ALA A 187 -2.18 4.53 5.62
CA ALA A 187 -3.01 5.61 6.13
C ALA A 187 -2.64 6.98 5.53
N HIS A 188 -1.33 7.27 5.39
CA HIS A 188 -0.87 8.51 4.76
C HIS A 188 -1.38 8.62 3.31
N PHE A 189 -1.23 7.55 2.53
CA PHE A 189 -1.72 7.52 1.14
C PHE A 189 -3.24 7.51 1.02
N ASP A 190 -3.96 6.97 2.01
CA ASP A 190 -5.43 7.07 2.04
C ASP A 190 -5.88 8.52 2.31
N ALA A 191 -5.16 9.26 3.15
CA ALA A 191 -5.43 10.67 3.44
C ALA A 191 -5.10 11.60 2.26
N LEU A 192 -4.15 11.21 1.40
CA LEU A 192 -3.75 11.97 0.21
C LEU A 192 -4.62 11.71 -1.04
N ARG A 193 -5.63 10.84 -0.96
CA ARG A 193 -6.52 10.59 -2.09
C ARG A 193 -7.20 11.89 -2.53
N PRO A 194 -7.34 12.15 -3.84
CA PRO A 194 -8.04 13.32 -4.32
C PRO A 194 -9.45 13.42 -3.72
N PRO A 195 -9.87 14.60 -3.22
CA PRO A 195 -11.20 14.78 -2.69
C PRO A 195 -12.22 14.67 -3.82
N ARG A 196 -13.33 13.98 -3.57
CA ARG A 196 -14.33 13.66 -4.58
C ARG A 196 -15.73 13.91 -4.05
N LEU A 197 -16.67 14.11 -4.93
CA LEU A 197 -18.05 14.36 -4.53
C LEU A 197 -18.98 13.58 -5.43
N ARG A 198 -19.77 12.69 -4.84
CA ARG A 198 -20.87 12.01 -5.52
C ARG A 198 -22.19 12.63 -5.11
N VAL A 199 -22.95 13.12 -6.09
CA VAL A 199 -24.32 13.59 -5.90
C VAL A 199 -25.24 12.82 -6.84
N ARG A 200 -26.26 12.21 -6.27
CA ARG A 200 -27.31 11.51 -7.00
C ARG A 200 -28.67 12.02 -6.58
N VAL A 201 -29.49 12.39 -7.55
CA VAL A 201 -30.87 12.81 -7.32
C VAL A 201 -31.76 12.04 -8.27
N ARG A 202 -32.74 11.30 -7.74
CA ARG A 202 -33.63 10.45 -8.54
C ARG A 202 -34.95 10.17 -7.83
N SER A 203 -36.03 10.05 -8.59
CA SER A 203 -37.31 9.51 -8.12
C SER A 203 -37.33 7.98 -8.24
N TYR A 204 -37.74 7.30 -7.18
CA TYR A 204 -37.97 5.84 -7.22
C TYR A 204 -39.44 5.47 -7.04
N GLN A 205 -40.23 6.41 -6.54
CA GLN A 205 -41.64 6.26 -6.23
C GLN A 205 -42.32 7.60 -6.47
N GLU A 206 -43.55 7.55 -6.96
CA GLU A 206 -44.34 8.74 -7.22
C GLU A 206 -44.46 9.63 -5.95
N GLY A 207 -44.20 10.93 -6.13
CA GLY A 207 -44.25 11.91 -5.04
C GLY A 207 -43.08 11.83 -4.05
N ARG A 208 -41.97 11.14 -4.39
CA ARG A 208 -40.77 11.07 -3.55
C ARG A 208 -39.48 11.27 -4.35
N LEU A 209 -38.66 12.23 -3.93
CA LEU A 209 -37.35 12.47 -4.52
C LEU A 209 -36.23 12.07 -3.57
N SER A 210 -35.32 11.21 -4.03
CA SER A 210 -34.16 10.76 -3.25
C SER A 210 -32.93 11.60 -3.60
N VAL A 211 -32.31 12.20 -2.59
CA VAL A 211 -31.07 12.97 -2.68
C VAL A 211 -29.98 12.23 -1.91
N HIS A 212 -28.97 11.74 -2.62
CA HIS A 212 -27.83 11.05 -2.04
C HIS A 212 -26.55 11.86 -2.29
N VAL A 213 -25.85 12.21 -1.21
CA VAL A 213 -24.54 12.88 -1.27
C VAL A 213 -23.50 12.00 -0.59
N SER A 214 -22.30 11.92 -1.16
CA SER A 214 -21.15 11.24 -0.54
C SER A 214 -19.84 11.91 -0.94
N ASP A 215 -18.88 11.94 -0.01
CA ASP A 215 -17.49 12.38 -0.24
C ASP A 215 -16.67 11.38 -1.09
N ALA A 216 -17.24 10.21 -1.41
CA ALA A 216 -16.57 9.10 -2.06
C ALA A 216 -15.18 8.78 -1.44
N GLY A 217 -15.01 9.03 -0.15
CA GLY A 217 -13.76 8.91 0.60
C GLY A 217 -13.48 7.49 1.11
N PHE A 218 -12.49 7.35 1.99
CA PHE A 218 -12.25 6.11 2.72
C PHE A 218 -11.83 6.41 4.18
N PRO A 219 -12.70 6.11 5.17
CA PRO A 219 -14.09 5.68 5.03
C PRO A 219 -14.95 6.78 4.41
N ALA A 220 -15.91 6.41 3.56
CA ALA A 220 -16.78 7.38 2.89
C ALA A 220 -17.87 7.92 3.84
N GLN A 221 -17.98 9.24 3.95
CA GLN A 221 -19.17 9.90 4.47
C GLN A 221 -20.25 9.93 3.39
N ARG A 222 -21.47 9.54 3.76
CA ARG A 222 -22.62 9.50 2.85
C ARG A 222 -23.93 9.69 3.58
N LYS A 223 -24.89 10.33 2.91
CA LYS A 223 -26.24 10.51 3.43
C LYS A 223 -27.26 10.49 2.30
N LEU A 224 -28.34 9.75 2.53
CA LEU A 224 -29.52 9.71 1.69
C LEU A 224 -30.65 10.44 2.41
N VAL A 225 -31.30 11.37 1.72
CA VAL A 225 -32.47 12.11 2.19
C VAL A 225 -33.59 11.94 1.19
N ILE A 226 -34.80 11.67 1.68
CA ILE A 226 -36.00 11.54 0.84
C ILE A 226 -36.87 12.77 1.05
N LEU A 227 -37.27 13.43 -0.03
CA LEU A 227 -38.15 14.58 -0.06
C LEU A 227 -39.54 14.16 -0.52
N ASN A 228 -40.57 14.68 0.13
CA ASN A 228 -41.96 14.51 -0.28
C ASN A 228 -42.31 15.58 -1.32
N THR A 229 -42.73 15.17 -2.50
CA THR A 229 -42.96 16.05 -3.65
C THR A 229 -44.42 16.08 -4.11
N LYS A 230 -45.33 15.35 -3.43
CA LYS A 230 -46.74 15.18 -3.85
C LYS A 230 -47.53 16.48 -4.05
N ARG A 231 -47.13 17.56 -3.40
CA ARG A 231 -47.83 18.87 -3.43
C ARG A 231 -46.95 20.00 -3.97
N LEU A 232 -45.79 19.67 -4.53
CA LEU A 232 -44.81 20.63 -4.98
C LEU A 232 -44.70 20.57 -6.49
N SER A 233 -44.54 21.73 -7.12
CA SER A 233 -44.09 21.80 -8.50
C SER A 233 -42.68 21.20 -8.63
N THR A 234 -42.30 20.86 -9.85
CA THR A 234 -40.94 20.39 -10.17
C THR A 234 -39.89 21.42 -9.74
N GLY A 235 -40.14 22.71 -9.98
CA GLY A 235 -39.25 23.81 -9.57
C GLY A 235 -39.06 23.90 -8.05
N GLU A 236 -40.14 23.86 -7.27
CA GLU A 236 -40.06 23.88 -5.81
C GLU A 236 -39.34 22.65 -5.25
N THR A 237 -39.62 21.48 -5.83
CA THR A 237 -38.97 20.22 -5.49
C THR A 237 -37.46 20.29 -5.71
N LEU A 238 -37.02 20.82 -6.85
CA LEU A 238 -35.60 20.94 -7.20
C LEU A 238 -34.90 22.02 -6.36
N ALA A 239 -35.57 23.12 -6.03
CA ALA A 239 -35.05 24.12 -5.10
C ALA A 239 -34.82 23.51 -3.69
N MET A 240 -35.78 22.70 -3.21
CA MET A 240 -35.62 21.96 -1.96
C MET A 240 -34.46 20.95 -2.04
N ALA A 241 -34.32 20.24 -3.16
CA ALA A 241 -33.20 19.33 -3.38
C ALA A 241 -31.86 20.07 -3.35
N GLY A 242 -31.74 21.22 -4.03
CA GLY A 242 -30.55 22.08 -4.03
C GLY A 242 -30.15 22.52 -2.63
N ASN A 243 -31.09 22.99 -1.82
CA ASN A 243 -30.83 23.37 -0.43
C ASN A 243 -30.32 22.19 0.43
N ARG A 244 -30.87 20.99 0.20
CA ARG A 244 -30.42 19.77 0.90
C ARG A 244 -29.04 19.33 0.44
N ILE A 245 -28.76 19.38 -0.86
CA ILE A 245 -27.44 19.07 -1.42
C ILE A 245 -26.40 20.02 -0.83
N MET A 246 -26.65 21.34 -0.88
CA MET A 246 -25.76 22.35 -0.31
C MET A 246 -25.46 22.07 1.16
N GLY A 247 -26.49 21.87 2.00
CA GLY A 247 -26.29 21.58 3.42
C GLY A 247 -25.53 20.28 3.71
N LEU A 248 -25.73 19.23 2.90
CA LEU A 248 -24.98 17.97 3.03
C LEU A 248 -23.52 18.13 2.60
N ILE A 249 -23.25 18.85 1.52
CA ILE A 249 -21.89 19.13 1.06
C ILE A 249 -21.15 19.98 2.11
N THR A 250 -21.78 21.01 2.66
CA THR A 250 -21.20 21.83 3.74
C THR A 250 -20.83 20.98 4.95
N ALA A 251 -21.65 19.99 5.30
CA ALA A 251 -21.39 19.11 6.43
C ALA A 251 -20.26 18.10 6.19
N PHE A 252 -20.09 17.61 4.95
CA PHE A 252 -19.04 16.65 4.61
C PHE A 252 -17.69 17.31 4.30
N TYR A 253 -17.73 18.52 3.75
CA TYR A 253 -16.56 19.30 3.37
C TYR A 253 -16.54 20.64 4.11
N ASN A 254 -17.08 21.68 3.48
CA ASN A 254 -17.15 23.04 3.98
C ASN A 254 -18.07 23.88 3.05
N THR A 255 -18.27 25.14 3.41
CA THR A 255 -19.10 26.09 2.66
C THR A 255 -18.56 26.39 1.26
N ASP A 256 -17.25 26.43 1.07
CA ASP A 256 -16.62 26.75 -0.22
C ASP A 256 -16.88 25.66 -1.27
N VAL A 257 -16.73 24.39 -0.89
CA VAL A 257 -17.07 23.24 -1.75
C VAL A 257 -18.55 23.23 -2.11
N ALA A 258 -19.42 23.59 -1.16
CA ALA A 258 -20.86 23.67 -1.40
C ALA A 258 -21.18 24.77 -2.42
N HIS A 259 -20.62 25.97 -2.26
CA HIS A 259 -20.80 27.06 -3.22
C HIS A 259 -20.25 26.72 -4.60
N TRP A 260 -19.05 26.14 -4.67
CA TRP A 260 -18.45 25.67 -5.93
C TRP A 260 -19.38 24.71 -6.67
N PHE A 261 -19.93 23.70 -5.99
CA PHE A 261 -20.86 22.76 -6.60
C PHE A 261 -22.13 23.46 -7.09
N MET A 262 -22.69 24.35 -6.27
CA MET A 262 -23.94 25.05 -6.60
C MET A 262 -23.75 26.00 -7.80
N GLN A 263 -22.63 26.69 -7.89
CA GLN A 263 -22.36 27.60 -9.01
C GLN A 263 -22.04 26.83 -10.30
N THR A 264 -21.19 25.81 -10.22
CA THR A 264 -20.64 25.14 -11.41
C THR A 264 -21.59 24.10 -11.98
N HIS A 265 -22.34 23.39 -11.14
CA HIS A 265 -23.07 22.18 -11.55
C HIS A 265 -24.58 22.27 -11.32
N SER A 266 -25.03 22.89 -10.22
CA SER A 266 -26.46 22.88 -9.84
C SER A 266 -27.37 23.53 -10.89
N HIS A 267 -26.95 24.64 -11.51
CA HIS A 267 -27.75 25.34 -12.51
C HIS A 267 -28.05 24.50 -13.76
N ILE A 268 -27.26 23.46 -14.04
CA ILE A 268 -27.50 22.51 -15.14
C ILE A 268 -28.25 21.29 -14.63
N LEU A 269 -27.81 20.72 -13.50
CA LEU A 269 -28.33 19.46 -12.98
C LEU A 269 -29.72 19.58 -12.33
N LEU A 270 -30.07 20.75 -11.82
CA LEU A 270 -31.35 21.04 -11.17
C LEU A 270 -32.19 22.06 -11.95
N ASP A 271 -31.93 22.21 -13.26
CA ASP A 271 -32.78 23.01 -14.15
C ASP A 271 -34.12 22.29 -14.37
N PRO A 272 -35.27 22.86 -13.95
CA PRO A 272 -36.57 22.24 -14.14
C PRO A 272 -36.91 21.97 -15.61
N ALA A 273 -36.32 22.70 -16.56
CA ALA A 273 -36.54 22.48 -17.99
C ALA A 273 -35.77 21.28 -18.56
N ARG A 274 -34.75 20.79 -17.84
CA ARG A 274 -33.85 19.71 -18.29
C ARG A 274 -33.90 18.48 -17.40
N TYR A 275 -34.40 18.61 -16.18
CA TYR A 275 -34.42 17.56 -15.21
C TYR A 275 -35.60 16.61 -15.43
N ASP A 276 -35.29 15.35 -15.70
CA ASP A 276 -36.26 14.25 -15.70
C ASP A 276 -36.23 13.55 -14.31
N PRO A 277 -37.36 13.49 -13.58
CA PRO A 277 -37.43 12.81 -12.28
C PRO A 277 -37.15 11.30 -12.31
N ASP A 278 -37.50 10.60 -13.39
CA ASP A 278 -37.42 9.14 -13.48
C ASP A 278 -36.00 8.67 -13.79
N ASP A 279 -35.30 9.43 -14.64
CA ASP A 279 -33.87 9.23 -14.93
C ASP A 279 -32.99 9.82 -13.81
N GLY A 280 -33.31 11.06 -13.40
CA GLY A 280 -32.53 11.83 -12.46
C GLY A 280 -31.09 12.08 -12.93
N PHE A 281 -30.16 12.23 -11.99
CA PHE A 281 -28.72 12.25 -12.30
C PHE A 281 -27.90 11.55 -11.22
N ASN A 282 -26.69 11.14 -11.61
CA ASN A 282 -25.67 10.59 -10.72
C ASN A 282 -24.29 11.04 -11.19
N VAL A 283 -23.74 12.06 -10.54
CA VAL A 283 -22.44 12.63 -10.88
C VAL A 283 -21.40 12.25 -9.83
N LEU A 284 -20.18 11.97 -10.29
CA LEU A 284 -18.98 11.86 -9.45
C LEU A 284 -17.98 12.88 -9.95
N LEU A 285 -17.61 13.82 -9.08
CA LEU A 285 -16.76 14.95 -9.40
C LEU A 285 -15.47 14.90 -8.58
N PHE A 286 -14.38 15.43 -9.14
CA PHE A 286 -13.19 15.76 -8.38
C PHE A 286 -13.37 17.15 -7.78
N VAL A 287 -13.24 17.26 -6.46
CA VAL A 287 -13.31 18.55 -5.77
C VAL A 287 -11.94 19.22 -5.92
N PRO A 288 -11.86 20.51 -6.29
CA PRO A 288 -10.58 21.21 -6.30
C PRO A 288 -9.93 21.18 -4.90
N VAL A 289 -8.65 20.84 -4.86
CA VAL A 289 -7.93 20.56 -3.60
C VAL A 289 -7.80 21.84 -2.76
N GLU A 290 -7.76 23.00 -3.42
CA GLU A 290 -7.60 24.33 -2.84
C GLU A 290 -8.79 24.69 -1.96
N ILE A 291 -10.01 24.29 -2.37
CA ILE A 291 -11.25 24.57 -1.63
C ILE A 291 -11.65 23.42 -0.70
N ALA A 292 -11.16 22.20 -0.95
CA ALA A 292 -11.46 21.04 -0.11
C ALA A 292 -10.73 21.08 1.24
N LYS A 293 -9.58 21.76 1.31
CA LYS A 293 -8.86 21.96 2.58
C LYS A 293 -9.57 23.04 3.40
N PRO A 294 -9.73 22.88 4.73
CA PRO A 294 -10.12 24.00 5.56
C PRO A 294 -9.09 25.12 5.38
N ALA A 295 -9.56 26.36 5.20
CA ALA A 295 -8.71 27.53 5.12
C ALA A 295 -7.71 27.50 6.29
N THR A 296 -6.46 27.19 5.99
CA THR A 296 -5.39 27.28 6.98
C THR A 296 -5.21 28.76 7.22
N VAL A 297 -5.29 29.20 8.47
CA VAL A 297 -5.31 30.63 8.89
C VAL A 297 -4.00 31.39 8.54
N ILE A 298 -3.12 30.82 7.70
CA ILE A 298 -1.78 31.35 7.40
C ILE A 298 -1.63 31.75 5.93
N ASP A 299 -2.65 32.36 5.33
CA ASP A 299 -2.49 33.04 4.04
C ASP A 299 -3.44 34.25 3.88
N ARG A 300 -3.65 34.99 4.96
CA ARG A 300 -4.02 36.40 4.82
C ARG A 300 -2.74 37.20 4.73
N PRO A 301 -2.37 37.79 3.58
CA PRO A 301 -1.35 38.81 3.58
C PRO A 301 -1.87 39.95 4.45
N VAL A 302 -1.16 40.23 5.53
CA VAL A 302 -1.37 41.46 6.31
C VAL A 302 -1.11 42.60 5.34
N SER A 303 -2.18 43.20 4.82
CA SER A 303 -2.10 44.45 4.09
C SER A 303 -1.76 45.55 5.09
N GLN A 304 -0.87 46.43 4.63
CA GLN A 304 -0.24 47.55 5.33
C GLN A 304 -1.24 48.44 6.09
#